data_AF-A0A1S3DA02-F1
#
_entry.id   AF-A0A1S3DA02-F1
#
_cell.length_a   1.000
_cell.length_b   1.000
_cell.length_c   1.000
_cell.angle_alpha   90.00
_cell.angle_beta   90.00
_cell.angle_gamma   90.00
#
_symmetry.space_group_name_H-M   'P 1'
#
loop_
_entity.id
_entity.type
_entity.pdbx_description
1 polymer ?
#
loop_
_entity_poly.entity_id
_entity_poly.type
_entity_poly.pdbx_seq_one_letter_code
_entity_poly.pdbx_strand_id
1 'polypeptide(L)'
;MPPNDINKSLKKIKIHFILDPNYSSEDESSSGMQECYEECVSNKLLVDWVKDPMDPKHKFTKNHIFVFEKFSGDFYDKIVSSGTCLVVGPYCLFTCMNKSLPIPQVPTLTMAMDQLIISFSCLSKEIK
;
A
#
# COMPACT_ATOMS: atom_id res chain seq x y z
N MET A 1 19.36 -12.75 -2.94
CA MET A 1 18.30 -12.69 -3.97
C MET A 1 18.63 -11.53 -4.89
N PRO A 2 18.74 -11.71 -6.21
CA PRO A 2 19.09 -10.60 -7.09
C PRO A 2 17.93 -9.56 -7.13
N PRO A 3 18.24 -8.25 -7.26
CA PRO A 3 17.26 -7.15 -7.20
C PRO A 3 16.11 -7.20 -8.22
N ASN A 4 16.21 -8.07 -9.24
CA ASN A 4 15.46 -7.96 -10.49
C ASN A 4 14.14 -8.76 -10.53
N ASP A 5 13.87 -9.61 -9.55
CA ASP A 5 12.74 -10.54 -9.60
C ASP A 5 11.41 -9.94 -9.07
N ILE A 6 11.48 -8.97 -8.16
CA ILE A 6 10.29 -8.37 -7.54
C ILE A 6 9.55 -7.49 -8.54
N ASN A 7 10.27 -6.65 -9.28
CA ASN A 7 9.70 -5.84 -10.36
C ASN A 7 9.08 -6.71 -11.46
N LYS A 8 9.59 -7.93 -11.68
CA LYS A 8 9.03 -8.88 -12.64
C LYS A 8 7.70 -9.47 -12.15
N SER A 9 7.54 -9.71 -10.85
CA SER A 9 6.28 -10.15 -10.24
C SER A 9 5.23 -9.04 -10.22
N LEU A 10 5.65 -7.80 -9.96
CA LEU A 10 4.76 -6.64 -9.86
C LEU A 10 4.16 -6.18 -11.19
N LYS A 11 4.79 -6.50 -12.33
CA LYS A 11 4.27 -6.13 -13.67
C LYS A 11 2.89 -6.69 -14.02
N LYS A 12 2.39 -7.69 -13.28
CA LYS A 12 1.05 -8.26 -13.46
C LYS A 12 0.03 -7.77 -12.41
N ILE A 13 0.48 -6.97 -11.45
CA ILE A 13 -0.31 -6.47 -10.32
C ILE A 13 -0.72 -5.04 -10.63
N LYS A 14 -1.98 -4.70 -10.35
CA LYS A 14 -2.46 -3.31 -10.44
C LYS A 14 -2.33 -2.64 -9.09
N ILE A 15 -1.81 -1.41 -9.07
CA ILE A 15 -1.56 -0.64 -7.86
C ILE A 15 -2.45 0.60 -7.90
N HIS A 16 -3.44 0.64 -7.00
CA HIS A 16 -4.39 1.72 -6.89
C HIS A 16 -3.96 2.68 -5.78
N PHE A 17 -3.65 3.91 -6.12
CA PHE A 17 -3.37 4.97 -5.17
C PHE A 17 -4.69 5.61 -4.77
N ILE A 18 -5.09 5.43 -3.51
CA ILE A 18 -6.38 5.95 -3.02
C ILE A 18 -6.22 7.40 -2.61
N LEU A 19 -6.97 8.27 -3.27
CA LEU A 19 -7.02 9.68 -2.92
C LEU A 19 -8.01 9.88 -1.77
N ASP A 20 -7.62 10.68 -0.78
CA ASP A 20 -8.53 11.08 0.30
C ASP A 20 -9.74 11.83 -0.29
N PRO A 21 -10.98 11.55 0.16
CA PRO A 21 -12.17 12.25 -0.32
C PRO A 21 -12.11 13.78 -0.18
N ASN A 22 -11.30 14.29 0.75
CA ASN A 22 -11.13 15.72 0.96
C ASN A 22 -10.22 16.39 -0.08
N TYR A 23 -9.48 15.63 -0.88
CA TYR A 23 -8.55 16.16 -1.88
C TYR A 23 -9.22 16.30 -3.25
N SER A 24 -8.98 17.44 -3.91
CA SER A 24 -9.56 17.70 -5.24
C SER A 24 -8.69 17.12 -6.35
N SER A 25 -7.36 17.13 -6.18
CA SER A 25 -6.39 16.55 -7.13
C SER A 25 -5.32 15.70 -6.43
N GLU A 26 -4.58 14.95 -7.24
CA GLU A 26 -3.45 14.11 -6.82
C GLU A 26 -2.31 14.95 -6.21
N ASP A 27 -2.20 16.22 -6.60
CA ASP A 27 -1.17 17.16 -6.11
C ASP A 27 -1.35 17.54 -4.64
N GLU A 28 -2.55 17.35 -4.08
CA GLU A 28 -2.84 17.59 -2.66
C GLU A 28 -2.43 16.41 -1.78
N SER A 29 -2.07 15.26 -2.38
CA SER A 29 -1.57 14.11 -1.62
C SER A 29 -0.19 14.38 -1.01
N SER A 30 0.17 13.62 0.03
CA SER A 30 1.48 13.74 0.65
C SER A 30 2.64 13.51 -0.31
N SER A 31 3.80 14.12 -0.03
CA SER A 31 5.02 13.93 -0.82
C SER A 31 5.41 12.46 -0.94
N GLY A 32 5.26 11.68 0.13
CA GLY A 32 5.54 10.23 0.09
C GLY A 32 4.63 9.48 -0.88
N MET A 33 3.38 9.91 -1.04
CA MET A 33 2.45 9.33 -2.00
C MET A 33 2.86 9.65 -3.45
N GLN A 34 3.21 10.91 -3.71
CA GLN A 34 3.66 11.40 -5.02
C GLN A 34 4.98 10.72 -5.44
N GLU A 35 5.99 10.72 -4.57
CA GLU A 35 7.28 10.07 -4.82
C GLU A 35 7.11 8.56 -5.09
N CYS A 36 6.26 7.88 -4.32
CA CYS A 36 5.97 6.47 -4.53
C CYS A 36 5.28 6.22 -5.87
N TYR A 37 4.36 7.10 -6.28
CA TYR A 37 3.67 6.99 -7.56
C TYR A 37 4.64 7.17 -8.73
N GLU A 38 5.47 8.21 -8.70
CA GLU A 38 6.49 8.50 -9.71
C GLU A 38 7.48 7.33 -9.87
N GLU A 39 7.91 6.74 -8.76
CA GLU A 39 8.78 5.56 -8.78
C GLU A 39 8.09 4.35 -9.44
N CYS A 40 6.81 4.14 -9.17
CA CYS A 40 6.04 3.05 -9.80
C CYS A 40 5.90 3.26 -11.32
N VAL A 41 5.61 4.50 -11.75
CA VAL A 41 5.54 4.87 -13.18
C VAL A 41 6.90 4.66 -13.85
N SER A 42 7.99 5.08 -13.20
CA SER A 42 9.36 4.93 -13.70
C SER A 42 9.75 3.46 -13.89
N ASN A 43 9.28 2.58 -13.00
CA ASN A 43 9.46 1.13 -13.10
C ASN A 43 8.47 0.43 -14.06
N LYS A 44 7.61 1.20 -14.76
CA LYS A 44 6.60 0.70 -15.72
C LYS A 44 5.61 -0.27 -15.07
N LEU A 45 5.23 0.00 -13.82
CA LEU A 45 4.18 -0.74 -13.12
C LEU A 45 2.79 -0.25 -13.55
N LEU A 46 1.77 -1.09 -13.34
CA LEU A 46 0.39 -0.74 -13.65
C LEU A 46 -0.18 0.02 -12.46
N VAL A 47 -0.20 1.35 -12.55
CA VAL A 47 -0.66 2.21 -11.46
C VAL A 47 -1.75 3.18 -11.92
N ASP A 48 -2.66 3.51 -11.01
CA ASP A 48 -3.74 4.46 -11.22
C ASP A 48 -4.18 5.12 -9.91
N TRP A 49 -4.63 6.37 -10.01
CA TRP A 49 -5.27 7.08 -8.91
C TRP A 49 -6.77 6.80 -8.89
N VAL A 50 -7.28 6.56 -7.68
CA VAL A 50 -8.67 6.18 -7.46
C VAL A 50 -9.27 7.08 -6.37
N LYS A 51 -10.28 7.87 -6.76
CA LYS A 51 -11.06 8.70 -5.83
C LYS A 51 -12.13 7.90 -5.10
N ASP A 52 -12.76 6.95 -5.79
CA ASP A 52 -13.76 6.07 -5.21
C ASP A 52 -13.40 4.60 -5.49
N PRO A 53 -12.77 3.90 -4.52
CA PRO A 53 -12.44 2.50 -4.69
C PRO A 53 -13.67 1.58 -4.71
N MET A 54 -14.86 2.09 -4.38
CA MET A 54 -16.11 1.33 -4.43
C MET A 54 -16.79 1.38 -5.81
N ASP A 55 -16.27 2.17 -6.78
CA ASP A 55 -16.79 2.13 -8.15
C ASP A 55 -16.68 0.68 -8.69
N PRO A 56 -17.77 0.07 -9.20
CA PRO A 56 -17.77 -1.30 -9.71
C PRO A 56 -16.74 -1.57 -10.82
N LYS A 57 -16.16 -0.54 -11.43
CA LYS A 57 -15.01 -0.66 -12.33
C LYS A 57 -13.75 -1.19 -11.63
N HIS A 58 -13.59 -0.91 -10.34
CA HIS A 58 -12.49 -1.40 -9.52
C HIS A 58 -12.88 -2.73 -8.87
N LYS A 59 -12.31 -3.83 -9.37
CA LYS A 59 -12.55 -5.15 -8.80
C LYS A 59 -11.56 -5.43 -7.68
N PHE A 60 -12.06 -5.78 -6.50
CA PHE A 60 -11.27 -6.29 -5.38
C PHE A 60 -10.76 -7.71 -5.68
N THR A 61 -9.57 -7.82 -6.24
CA THR A 61 -8.93 -9.12 -6.51
C THR A 61 -7.57 -9.21 -5.85
N LYS A 62 -7.06 -10.44 -5.67
CA LYS A 62 -5.73 -10.71 -5.07
C LYS A 62 -4.56 -10.11 -5.86
N ASN A 63 -4.79 -9.71 -7.11
CA ASN A 63 -3.79 -9.10 -7.98
C ASN A 63 -3.80 -7.57 -7.89
N HIS A 64 -4.53 -7.00 -6.93
CA HIS A 64 -4.64 -5.56 -6.73
C HIS A 64 -4.02 -5.19 -5.38
N ILE A 65 -3.19 -4.15 -5.41
CA ILE A 65 -2.62 -3.51 -4.24
C ILE A 65 -3.27 -2.14 -4.09
N PHE A 66 -3.71 -1.82 -2.89
CA PHE A 66 -4.26 -0.51 -2.58
C PHE A 66 -3.27 0.25 -1.70
N VAL A 67 -2.85 1.42 -2.17
CA VAL A 67 -1.94 2.30 -1.46
C VAL A 67 -2.76 3.38 -0.79
N PHE A 68 -2.68 3.43 0.54
CA PHE A 68 -3.34 4.44 1.37
C PHE A 68 -2.30 5.28 2.08
N GLU A 69 -2.48 6.60 2.08
CA GLU A 69 -1.63 7.50 2.86
C GLU A 69 -1.76 7.23 4.37
N LYS A 70 -2.99 6.97 4.83
CA LYS A 70 -3.33 6.68 6.23
C LYS A 70 -4.25 5.47 6.31
N PHE A 71 -4.05 4.63 7.31
CA PHE A 71 -4.88 3.45 7.57
C PHE A 71 -6.10 3.85 8.40
N SER A 72 -6.94 4.70 7.82
CA SER A 72 -8.13 5.25 8.46
C SER A 72 -9.15 5.68 7.41
N GLY A 73 -10.44 5.65 7.78
CA GLY A 73 -11.53 6.14 6.96
C GLY A 73 -12.31 5.03 6.24
N ASP A 74 -13.52 5.36 5.80
CA ASP A 74 -14.51 4.40 5.30
C ASP A 74 -14.00 3.50 4.17
N PHE A 75 -13.17 4.05 3.28
CA PHE A 75 -12.60 3.28 2.18
C PHE A 75 -11.59 2.25 2.67
N TYR A 76 -10.72 2.62 3.60
CA TYR A 76 -9.76 1.69 4.21
C TYR A 76 -10.51 0.56 4.91
N ASP A 77 -11.47 0.90 5.78
CA ASP A 77 -12.21 -0.09 6.58
C ASP A 77 -12.95 -1.10 5.72
N LYS A 78 -13.61 -0.63 4.64
CA LYS A 78 -14.32 -1.52 3.70
C LYS A 78 -13.36 -2.44 2.93
N ILE A 79 -12.23 -1.93 2.46
CA ILE A 79 -11.25 -2.74 1.70
C ILE A 79 -10.61 -3.80 2.61
N VAL A 80 -10.21 -3.42 3.82
CA VAL A 80 -9.64 -4.36 4.79
C VAL A 80 -10.68 -5.41 5.20
N SER A 81 -11.94 -5.02 5.41
CA SER A 81 -13.03 -5.94 5.73
C SER A 81 -13.33 -6.94 4.62
N SER A 82 -13.06 -6.60 3.35
CA SER A 82 -13.17 -7.54 2.22
C SER A 82 -12.18 -8.72 2.34
N GLY A 83 -11.00 -8.50 2.94
CA GLY A 83 -9.97 -9.54 3.16
C GLY A 83 -9.33 -10.11 1.88
N THR A 84 -9.69 -9.59 0.70
CA THR A 84 -9.27 -10.12 -0.60
C THR A 84 -8.05 -9.43 -1.20
N CYS A 85 -7.77 -8.21 -0.75
CA CYS A 85 -6.79 -7.31 -1.37
C CYS A 85 -5.69 -6.97 -0.38
N LEU A 86 -4.51 -6.64 -0.92
CA LEU A 86 -3.41 -6.17 -0.11
C LEU A 86 -3.49 -4.64 0.03
N VAL A 87 -3.35 -4.16 1.27
CA VAL A 87 -3.30 -2.74 1.59
C VAL A 87 -1.89 -2.40 2.06
N VAL A 88 -1.30 -1.33 1.53
CA VAL A 88 0.03 -0.86 1.93
C VAL A 88 0.05 0.66 2.06
N GLY A 89 1.00 1.19 2.82
CA GLY A 89 1.33 2.61 2.78
C GLY A 89 2.34 2.93 1.66
N PRO A 90 2.44 4.21 1.26
CA PRO A 90 3.39 4.64 0.23
C PRO A 90 4.83 4.31 0.59
N TYR A 91 5.24 4.60 1.84
CA TYR A 91 6.59 4.30 2.31
C TYR A 91 6.90 2.81 2.35
N CYS A 92 5.90 1.96 2.62
CA CYS A 92 6.07 0.51 2.56
C CYS A 92 6.41 0.08 1.13
N LEU A 93 5.59 0.47 0.15
CA LEU A 93 5.77 0.09 -1.25
C LEU A 93 7.07 0.65 -1.83
N PHE A 94 7.34 1.94 -1.61
CA PHE A 94 8.57 2.60 -2.03
C PHE A 94 9.82 1.91 -1.50
N THR A 95 9.83 1.57 -0.21
CA THR A 95 10.95 0.85 0.42
C THR A 95 11.12 -0.55 -0.17
N CYS A 96 10.01 -1.27 -0.42
CA CYS A 96 10.05 -2.61 -1.01
C CYS A 96 10.67 -2.59 -2.41
N MET A 97 10.30 -1.62 -3.25
CA MET A 97 10.88 -1.46 -4.58
C MET A 97 12.37 -1.12 -4.51
N ASN A 98 12.73 -0.07 -3.75
CA ASN A 98 14.10 0.44 -3.71
C ASN A 98 15.11 -0.52 -3.07
N LYS A 99 14.69 -1.23 -2.01
CA LYS A 99 15.55 -2.20 -1.33
C LYS A 99 15.42 -3.61 -1.89
N SER A 100 14.58 -3.80 -2.92
CA SER A 100 14.24 -5.12 -3.46
C SER A 100 13.81 -6.10 -2.36
N LEU A 101 12.93 -5.63 -1.47
CA LEU A 101 12.32 -6.44 -0.42
C LEU A 101 10.95 -6.96 -0.89
N PRO A 102 10.56 -8.17 -0.47
CA PRO A 102 9.22 -8.68 -0.78
C PRO A 102 8.16 -7.78 -0.16
N ILE A 103 7.09 -7.54 -0.90
CA ILE A 103 5.95 -6.78 -0.37
C ILE A 103 5.27 -7.62 0.71
N PRO A 104 4.94 -7.04 1.87
CA PRO A 104 4.22 -7.74 2.94
C PRO A 104 2.90 -8.36 2.47
N GLN A 105 2.52 -9.48 3.07
CA GLN A 105 1.23 -10.15 2.77
C GLN A 105 0.07 -9.65 3.66
N VAL A 106 0.35 -8.74 4.58
CA VAL A 106 -0.61 -8.16 5.52
C VAL A 106 -0.61 -6.63 5.40
N PRO A 107 -1.71 -5.96 5.79
CA PRO A 107 -1.76 -4.50 5.79
C PRO A 107 -0.57 -3.87 6.51
N THR A 108 0.27 -3.12 5.77
CA THR A 108 1.52 -2.57 6.32
C THR A 108 1.72 -1.13 5.85
N LEU A 109 1.74 -0.18 6.80
CA LEU A 109 1.88 1.25 6.47
C LEU A 109 3.33 1.62 6.13
N THR A 110 4.28 1.15 6.93
CA THR A 110 5.71 1.44 6.76
C THR A 110 6.55 0.20 7.07
N MET A 111 7.80 0.19 6.59
CA MET A 111 8.79 -0.84 6.89
C MET A 111 9.73 -0.45 8.04
N ALA A 112 9.33 0.52 8.90
CA ALA A 112 10.19 1.03 9.97
C ALA A 112 10.54 -0.05 11.01
N MET A 113 9.67 -1.04 11.17
CA MET A 113 9.85 -2.17 12.10
C MET A 113 10.22 -3.47 11.40
N ASP A 114 10.68 -3.40 10.15
CA ASP A 114 11.16 -4.58 9.43
C ASP A 114 12.29 -5.27 10.21
N GLN A 115 12.25 -6.60 10.29
CA GLN A 115 13.18 -7.45 11.04
C GLN A 115 13.20 -7.27 12.57
N LEU A 116 12.30 -6.46 13.15
CA LEU A 116 12.16 -6.38 14.61
C LEU A 116 11.24 -7.48 15.12
N ILE A 117 11.76 -8.31 16.03
CA ILE A 117 10.98 -9.29 16.78
C ILE A 117 10.75 -8.73 18.17
N ILE A 118 9.52 -8.35 18.47
CA ILE A 118 9.15 -7.72 19.74
C ILE A 118 8.32 -8.71 20.56
N SER A 119 8.65 -8.81 21.85
CA SER A 119 7.86 -9.55 22.84
C SER A 119 7.43 -8.58 23.93
N PHE A 120 6.15 -8.62 24.28
CA PHE A 120 5.59 -7.82 25.35
C PHE A 120 5.24 -8.73 26.54
N SER A 121 5.67 -8.33 27.75
CA SER A 121 5.29 -8.98 29.00
C SER A 121 4.67 -7.94 29.94
N CYS A 122 3.78 -8.39 30.82
CA CYS A 122 3.16 -7.56 31.87
C CYS A 122 2.36 -6.33 31.38
N LEU A 123 1.84 -6.33 30.15
CA LEU A 123 0.90 -5.29 29.69
C LEU A 123 -0.53 -5.61 30.11
N SER A 124 -1.29 -4.57 30.51
CA SER A 124 -2.73 -4.67 30.70
C SER A 124 -3.44 -4.91 29.35
N LYS A 125 -4.63 -5.53 29.38
CA LYS A 125 -5.38 -5.89 28.16
C LYS A 125 -5.71 -4.69 27.25
N GLU A 126 -5.78 -3.48 27.80
CA GLU A 126 -6.11 -2.26 27.06
C GLU A 126 -4.93 -1.73 26.23
N ILE A 127 -3.71 -2.12 26.59
CA ILE A 127 -2.47 -1.77 25.89
C ILE A 127 -2.07 -2.90 24.91
N LYS A 128 -2.80 -4.03 24.94
CA LYS A 128 -2.47 -5.24 24.18
C LYS A 128 -3.25 -5.35 22.88
#